data_AF-A0A1F9R637-F1
#
_entry.id   AF-A0A1F9R637-F1
#
_cell.length_a   1.000
_cell.length_b   1.000
_cell.length_c   1.000
_cell.angle_alpha   90.00
_cell.angle_beta   90.00
_cell.angle_gamma   90.00
#
_symmetry.space_group_name_H-M   'P 1'
#
loop_
_entity.id
_entity.type
_entity.pdbx_description
1 polymer ?
#
loop_
_entity_poly.entity_id
_entity_poly.type
_entity_poly.pdbx_seq_one_letter_code
_entity_poly.pdbx_strand_id
1 'polypeptide(L)'
;MVFSGDVDQLAWSPGALLLTESACARIGAVIGLVSWFGMGDMHRQNIAFGTLGDGRPVCAPVDIECLFFDYKLPAQSRLIGYPDEAGRRCGLAGFQELLDEAGRPAGFVAATLHGYIGVMLALTRHEHSVSSTLIAEPGILGWPIRVILRDTAAYRSVLDSVILPDTLRPGLLPSEMSQLSRGDVPYFFREAASLEQRWLEKNSRDWTGASAPVSPDPSEFPALEIIRELGADGRIAWRHRETLLGAGTLQIARMLSGVGRGEASYAGASLSVTDQHIAVSWGEDQRHRWACAR
;
A
#
# COMPACT_ATOMS: atom_id res chain seq x y z
N MET A 1 16.42 -10.25 -18.37
CA MET A 1 15.21 -10.00 -19.18
C MET A 1 15.26 -8.55 -19.62
N VAL A 2 15.40 -8.29 -20.92
CA VAL A 2 15.36 -6.91 -21.45
C VAL A 2 13.93 -6.68 -21.90
N PHE A 3 13.19 -5.83 -21.21
CA PHE A 3 11.88 -5.40 -21.68
C PHE A 3 12.11 -4.50 -22.90
N SER A 4 11.94 -5.05 -24.10
CA SER A 4 11.95 -4.28 -25.34
C SER A 4 10.54 -3.76 -25.60
N GLY A 5 10.27 -2.53 -25.20
CA GLY A 5 9.06 -1.80 -25.54
C GLY A 5 9.38 -0.31 -25.59
N ASP A 6 8.72 0.42 -26.48
CA ASP A 6 8.76 1.88 -26.46
C ASP A 6 8.13 2.35 -25.15
N VAL A 7 8.92 2.99 -24.28
CA VAL A 7 8.44 3.55 -23.02
C VAL A 7 8.12 5.02 -23.26
N ASP A 8 6.84 5.34 -23.35
CA ASP A 8 6.40 6.73 -23.38
C ASP A 8 6.61 7.36 -22.00
N GLN A 9 7.34 8.48 -21.97
CA GLN A 9 7.47 9.27 -20.75
C GLN A 9 6.14 9.98 -20.47
N LEU A 10 5.46 9.58 -19.40
CA LEU A 10 4.28 10.31 -18.91
C LEU A 10 4.71 11.67 -18.37
N ALA A 11 4.20 12.75 -18.99
CA ALA A 11 4.31 14.10 -18.46
C ALA A 11 3.08 14.40 -17.59
N TRP A 12 3.30 14.80 -16.33
CA TRP A 12 2.23 15.25 -15.44
C TRP A 12 2.68 16.45 -14.59
N SER A 13 1.69 17.22 -14.14
CA SER A 13 1.88 18.35 -13.22
C SER A 13 1.53 17.91 -11.80
N PRO A 14 2.50 17.89 -10.87
CA PRO A 14 2.23 17.54 -9.47
C PRO A 14 1.23 18.51 -8.82
N GLY A 15 0.28 17.99 -8.04
CA GLY A 15 -0.60 18.79 -7.18
C GLY A 15 -1.69 19.63 -7.88
N ALA A 16 -1.72 19.72 -9.21
CA ALA A 16 -2.71 20.50 -9.98
C ALA A 16 -4.07 19.80 -10.15
N LEU A 17 -4.45 18.91 -9.23
CA LEU A 17 -5.63 18.07 -9.35
C LEU A 17 -6.90 18.83 -8.91
N LEU A 18 -7.83 19.05 -9.83
CA LEU A 18 -9.17 19.50 -9.48
C LEU A 18 -9.94 18.36 -8.80
N LEU A 19 -10.24 18.52 -7.50
CA LEU A 19 -11.05 17.56 -6.78
C LEU A 19 -12.51 17.62 -7.22
N THR A 20 -13.00 16.46 -7.63
CA THR A 20 -14.41 16.17 -7.92
C THR A 20 -14.75 14.84 -7.25
N GLU A 21 -16.03 14.56 -7.02
CA GLU A 21 -16.45 13.26 -6.49
C GLU A 21 -15.96 12.10 -7.37
N SER A 22 -16.00 12.25 -8.70
CA SER A 22 -15.46 11.25 -9.63
C SER A 22 -13.96 11.02 -9.46
N ALA A 23 -13.17 12.09 -9.28
CA ALA A 23 -11.74 11.98 -9.00
C ALA A 23 -11.49 11.30 -7.65
N CYS A 24 -12.23 11.68 -6.60
CA CYS A 24 -12.18 11.06 -5.28
C CYS A 24 -12.52 9.56 -5.33
N ALA A 25 -13.50 9.16 -6.13
CA ALA A 25 -13.83 7.75 -6.37
C ALA A 25 -12.70 6.99 -7.08
N ARG A 26 -12.03 7.59 -8.06
CA ARG A 26 -10.84 6.97 -8.70
C ARG A 26 -9.68 6.81 -7.72
N ILE A 27 -9.43 7.79 -6.86
CA ILE A 27 -8.43 7.67 -5.80
C ILE A 27 -8.82 6.56 -4.83
N GLY A 28 -10.10 6.47 -4.45
CA GLY A 28 -10.64 5.36 -3.67
C GLY A 28 -10.37 4.00 -4.31
N ALA A 29 -10.58 3.89 -5.61
CA ALA A 29 -10.29 2.68 -6.37
C ALA A 29 -8.80 2.28 -6.31
N VAL A 30 -7.88 3.26 -6.36
CA VAL A 30 -6.44 3.02 -6.19
C VAL A 30 -6.12 2.52 -4.79
N ILE A 31 -6.74 3.09 -3.74
CA ILE A 31 -6.60 2.59 -2.36
C ILE A 31 -7.07 1.13 -2.27
N GLY A 32 -8.20 0.82 -2.93
CA GLY A 32 -8.75 -0.53 -3.00
C GLY A 32 -7.78 -1.49 -3.68
N LEU A 33 -7.20 -1.09 -4.82
CA LEU A 33 -6.23 -1.88 -5.58
C LEU A 33 -4.97 -2.16 -4.74
N VAL A 34 -4.38 -1.12 -4.14
CA VAL A 34 -3.19 -1.23 -3.29
C VAL A 34 -3.45 -2.13 -2.08
N SER A 35 -4.59 -1.94 -1.41
CA SER A 35 -4.97 -2.74 -0.24
C SER A 35 -5.24 -4.20 -0.60
N TRP A 36 -5.86 -4.43 -1.77
CA TRP A 36 -6.08 -5.76 -2.28
C TRP A 36 -4.70 -6.40 -2.53
N PHE A 37 -3.94 -5.96 -3.53
CA PHE A 37 -2.68 -6.60 -3.87
C PHE A 37 -1.64 -6.64 -2.75
N GLY A 38 -1.88 -5.93 -1.64
CA GLY A 38 -0.96 -5.87 -0.52
C GLY A 38 0.29 -5.13 -0.94
N MET A 39 0.12 -4.00 -1.64
CA MET A 39 1.25 -3.21 -2.11
C MET A 39 1.84 -2.44 -0.94
N GLY A 40 3.15 -2.60 -0.72
CA GLY A 40 3.88 -1.95 0.37
C GLY A 40 4.69 -0.74 -0.07
N ASP A 41 5.20 0.01 0.90
CA ASP A 41 6.05 1.19 0.70
C ASP A 41 5.46 2.28 -0.20
N MET A 42 4.14 2.47 -0.11
CA MET A 42 3.39 3.44 -0.88
C MET A 42 3.52 4.85 -0.28
N HIS A 43 4.75 5.32 0.00
CA HIS A 43 5.01 6.67 0.50
C HIS A 43 4.89 7.73 -0.62
N ARG A 44 4.92 9.03 -0.27
CA ARG A 44 4.65 10.15 -1.21
C ARG A 44 5.42 10.08 -2.53
N GLN A 45 6.67 9.62 -2.52
CA GLN A 45 7.50 9.52 -3.73
C GLN A 45 7.13 8.34 -4.64
N ASN A 46 6.40 7.35 -4.11
CA ASN A 46 5.98 6.14 -4.81
C ASN A 46 4.57 6.25 -5.38
N ILE A 47 3.97 7.46 -5.34
CA ILE A 47 2.68 7.77 -5.93
C ILE A 47 2.81 8.93 -6.92
N ALA A 48 2.48 8.67 -8.19
CA ALA A 48 2.24 9.73 -9.15
C ALA A 48 0.88 10.36 -8.84
N PHE A 49 0.87 11.62 -8.41
CA PHE A 49 -0.33 12.35 -8.03
C PHE A 49 -0.38 13.75 -8.66
N GLY A 50 -1.42 14.04 -9.44
CA GLY A 50 -1.57 15.33 -10.14
C GLY A 50 -2.48 15.25 -11.37
N THR A 51 -2.10 15.94 -12.43
CA THR A 51 -2.82 15.94 -13.72
C THR A 51 -1.88 15.65 -14.89
N LEU A 52 -2.34 14.85 -15.85
CA LEU A 52 -1.64 14.65 -17.13
C LEU A 52 -1.71 15.92 -17.99
N GLY A 53 -0.91 15.99 -19.04
CA GLY A 53 -0.89 17.13 -19.97
C GLY A 53 -2.22 17.44 -20.66
N ASP A 54 -3.16 16.49 -20.70
CA ASP A 54 -4.53 16.67 -21.22
C ASP A 54 -5.55 17.05 -20.12
N GLY A 55 -5.09 17.32 -18.90
CA GLY A 55 -5.91 17.69 -17.75
C GLY A 55 -6.55 16.50 -17.02
N ARG A 56 -6.37 15.26 -17.48
CA ARG A 56 -6.90 14.09 -16.75
C ARG A 56 -6.19 13.89 -15.40
N PRO A 57 -6.92 13.48 -14.35
CA PRO A 57 -6.33 13.21 -13.06
C PRO A 57 -5.43 11.97 -13.09
N VAL A 58 -4.28 12.02 -12.42
CA VAL A 58 -3.41 10.87 -12.18
C VAL A 58 -3.25 10.63 -10.67
N CYS A 59 -3.45 9.37 -10.28
CA CYS A 59 -3.17 8.84 -8.95
C CYS A 59 -2.78 7.37 -9.16
N ALA A 60 -1.49 7.06 -9.16
CA ALA A 60 -1.01 5.71 -9.47
C ALA A 60 0.26 5.36 -8.69
N PRO A 61 0.41 4.11 -8.22
CA PRO A 61 1.68 3.63 -7.71
C PRO A 61 2.72 3.59 -8.83
N VAL A 62 3.93 4.07 -8.58
CA VAL A 62 5.04 4.05 -9.56
C VAL A 62 6.10 3.01 -9.24
N ASP A 63 6.19 2.61 -7.97
CA ASP A 63 7.14 1.60 -7.50
C ASP A 63 6.36 0.42 -6.91
N ILE A 64 6.27 -0.68 -7.65
CA ILE A 64 5.41 -1.83 -7.36
C ILE A 64 6.21 -3.09 -6.98
N GLU A 65 7.41 -2.93 -6.44
CA GLU A 65 8.28 -4.06 -6.08
C GLU A 65 7.88 -4.75 -4.76
N CYS A 66 7.09 -4.07 -3.93
CA CYS A 66 6.57 -4.59 -2.66
C CYS A 66 5.13 -5.09 -2.85
N LEU A 67 4.92 -6.40 -2.98
CA LEU A 67 3.60 -6.99 -3.27
C LEU A 67 3.25 -8.17 -2.35
N PHE A 68 1.95 -8.47 -2.31
CA PHE A 68 1.37 -9.60 -1.58
C PHE A 68 1.65 -9.56 -0.07
N PHE A 69 1.58 -8.38 0.53
CA PHE A 69 1.55 -8.24 1.97
C PHE A 69 0.14 -8.50 2.53
N ASP A 70 0.05 -9.20 3.67
CA ASP A 70 -1.19 -9.52 4.38
C ASP A 70 -1.65 -8.45 5.36
N TYR A 71 -1.88 -7.25 4.85
CA TYR A 71 -2.34 -6.14 5.68
C TYR A 71 -3.71 -6.40 6.31
N LYS A 72 -3.88 -5.93 7.55
CA LYS A 72 -5.15 -5.83 8.27
C LYS A 72 -5.84 -4.49 8.00
N LEU A 73 -5.05 -3.45 7.76
CA LEU A 73 -5.49 -2.08 7.55
C LEU A 73 -4.75 -1.43 6.37
N PRO A 74 -5.43 -0.63 5.54
CA PRO A 74 -4.79 0.07 4.42
C PRO A 74 -3.58 0.94 4.82
N ALA A 75 -3.56 1.54 6.01
CA ALA A 75 -2.42 2.36 6.46
C ALA A 75 -1.08 1.60 6.54
N GLN A 76 -1.11 0.27 6.67
CA GLN A 76 0.11 -0.54 6.70
C GLN A 76 0.88 -0.51 5.36
N SER A 77 0.20 -0.15 4.25
CA SER A 77 0.85 0.08 2.95
C SER A 77 1.67 1.36 2.90
N ARG A 78 1.52 2.29 3.87
CA ARG A 78 1.97 3.70 3.83
C ARG A 78 1.25 4.57 2.78
N LEU A 79 0.28 4.05 2.03
CA LEU A 79 -0.51 4.85 1.08
C LEU A 79 -1.35 5.89 1.80
N ILE A 80 -1.99 5.48 2.89
CA ILE A 80 -2.74 6.34 3.80
C ILE A 80 -2.07 6.33 5.17
N GLY A 81 -2.17 7.44 5.91
CA GLY A 81 -1.53 7.55 7.23
C GLY A 81 -2.35 6.89 8.34
N TYR A 82 -1.70 6.61 9.47
CA TYR A 82 -2.41 6.44 10.73
C TYR A 82 -2.94 7.79 11.22
N PRO A 83 -4.09 7.84 11.92
CA PRO A 83 -4.65 9.10 12.43
C PRO A 83 -3.67 9.93 13.27
N ASP A 84 -2.76 9.25 13.99
CA ASP A 84 -1.82 9.87 14.92
C ASP A 84 -0.46 10.20 14.29
N GLU A 85 -0.20 9.75 13.06
CA GLU A 85 0.98 10.14 12.32
C GLU A 85 0.70 11.46 11.61
N ALA A 86 1.55 12.47 11.82
CA ALA A 86 1.50 13.69 11.04
C ALA A 86 1.63 13.32 9.54
N GLY A 87 0.48 13.25 8.84
CA GLY A 87 0.23 12.50 7.60
C GLY A 87 1.06 12.89 6.37
N ARG A 88 2.11 13.71 6.53
CA ARG A 88 2.99 14.23 5.48
C ARG A 88 3.89 13.18 4.82
N ARG A 89 3.99 11.97 5.37
CA ARG A 89 4.86 10.90 4.83
C ARG A 89 4.11 9.83 4.03
N CYS A 90 2.79 9.80 4.09
CA CYS A 90 2.01 8.80 3.34
C CYS A 90 1.89 9.15 1.84
N GLY A 91 1.60 8.15 1.01
CA GLY A 91 1.43 8.28 -0.43
C GLY A 91 0.40 9.33 -0.84
N LEU A 92 -0.73 9.37 -0.14
CA LEU A 92 -1.84 10.27 -0.39
C LEU A 92 -1.79 11.56 0.44
N ALA A 93 -0.62 11.97 0.93
CA ALA A 93 -0.47 13.25 1.64
C ALA A 93 -0.96 14.44 0.79
N GLY A 94 -0.62 14.47 -0.50
CA GLY A 94 -1.09 15.51 -1.42
C GLY A 94 -2.60 15.51 -1.65
N PHE A 95 -3.26 14.34 -1.58
CA PHE A 95 -4.72 14.26 -1.65
C PHE A 95 -5.36 14.80 -0.37
N GLN A 96 -4.79 14.52 0.79
CA GLN A 96 -5.25 15.07 2.06
C GLN A 96 -5.11 16.59 2.11
N GLU A 97 -3.99 17.13 1.61
CA GLU A 97 -3.76 18.58 1.46
C GLU A 97 -4.89 19.22 0.62
N LEU A 98 -5.23 18.64 -0.54
CA LEU A 98 -6.33 19.15 -1.38
C LEU A 98 -7.72 19.02 -0.71
N LEU A 99 -7.94 17.95 0.05
CA LEU A 99 -9.18 17.80 0.82
C LEU A 99 -9.30 18.83 1.94
N ASP A 100 -8.19 19.12 2.63
CA ASP A 100 -8.12 20.17 3.65
C ASP A 100 -8.47 21.53 3.05
N GLU A 101 -7.88 21.87 1.90
CA GLU A 101 -8.18 23.10 1.15
C GLU A 101 -9.64 23.20 0.71
N ALA A 102 -10.26 22.07 0.34
CA ALA A 102 -11.67 21.99 -0.01
C ALA A 102 -12.63 21.98 1.22
N GLY A 103 -12.11 21.99 2.45
CA GLY A 103 -12.90 21.92 3.68
C GLY A 103 -13.48 20.53 3.97
N ARG A 104 -12.88 19.47 3.40
CA ARG A 104 -13.26 18.05 3.55
C ARG A 104 -14.75 17.77 3.33
N PRO A 105 -15.32 18.08 2.14
CA PRO A 105 -16.73 17.85 1.89
C PRO A 105 -17.10 16.37 2.09
N ALA A 106 -18.17 16.09 2.83
CA ALA A 106 -18.59 14.72 3.10
C ALA A 106 -18.86 13.91 1.82
N GLY A 107 -19.31 14.58 0.74
CA GLY A 107 -19.48 13.96 -0.59
C GLY A 107 -18.17 13.43 -1.19
N PHE A 108 -17.05 14.14 -1.01
CA PHE A 108 -15.75 13.68 -1.48
C PHE A 108 -15.28 12.43 -0.70
N VAL A 109 -15.53 12.41 0.61
CA VAL A 109 -15.22 11.24 1.44
C VAL A 109 -16.09 10.04 1.03
N ALA A 110 -17.41 10.25 0.89
CA ALA A 110 -18.34 9.21 0.43
C ALA A 110 -17.94 8.64 -0.94
N ALA A 111 -17.51 9.50 -1.87
CA ALA A 111 -17.03 9.07 -3.18
C ALA A 111 -15.72 8.25 -3.10
N THR A 112 -14.76 8.65 -2.27
CA THR A 112 -13.54 7.85 -2.03
C THR A 112 -13.87 6.50 -1.42
N LEU A 113 -14.76 6.44 -0.44
CA LEU A 113 -15.23 5.18 0.15
C LEU A 113 -15.91 4.30 -0.90
N HIS A 114 -16.70 4.89 -1.80
CA HIS A 114 -17.31 4.16 -2.91
C HIS A 114 -16.28 3.48 -3.80
N GLY A 115 -15.24 4.21 -4.23
CA GLY A 115 -14.17 3.64 -5.04
C GLY A 115 -13.45 2.48 -4.35
N TYR A 116 -13.11 2.68 -3.07
CA TYR A 116 -12.44 1.68 -2.25
C TYR A 116 -13.26 0.39 -2.12
N ILE A 117 -14.50 0.52 -1.62
CA ILE A 117 -15.40 -0.62 -1.39
C ILE A 117 -15.72 -1.32 -2.72
N GLY A 118 -15.99 -0.56 -3.78
CA GLY A 118 -16.31 -1.08 -5.10
C GLY A 118 -15.19 -1.97 -5.65
N VAL A 119 -13.94 -1.51 -5.61
CA VAL A 119 -12.78 -2.30 -6.08
C VAL A 119 -12.54 -3.51 -5.19
N MET A 120 -12.57 -3.36 -3.85
CA MET A 120 -12.37 -4.48 -2.93
C MET A 120 -13.41 -5.59 -3.16
N LEU A 121 -14.68 -5.24 -3.32
CA LEU A 121 -15.75 -6.19 -3.59
C LEU A 121 -15.62 -6.82 -4.99
N ALA A 122 -15.29 -6.02 -6.01
CA ALA A 122 -15.13 -6.51 -7.38
C ALA A 122 -13.96 -7.50 -7.49
N LEU A 123 -12.77 -7.10 -7.02
CA LEU A 123 -11.59 -7.97 -7.05
C LEU A 123 -11.82 -9.25 -6.26
N THR A 124 -12.52 -9.18 -5.12
CA THR A 124 -12.76 -10.41 -4.38
C THR A 124 -13.82 -11.31 -5.00
N ARG A 125 -14.84 -10.74 -5.66
CA ARG A 125 -15.78 -11.54 -6.46
C ARG A 125 -15.06 -12.27 -7.61
N HIS A 126 -14.03 -11.66 -8.16
CA HIS A 126 -13.25 -12.19 -9.28
C HIS A 126 -11.90 -12.77 -8.85
N GLU A 127 -11.71 -13.07 -7.57
CA GLU A 127 -10.42 -13.47 -7.00
C GLU A 127 -9.79 -14.65 -7.74
N HIS A 128 -10.58 -15.67 -8.05
CA HIS A 128 -10.10 -16.83 -8.79
C HIS A 128 -9.62 -16.47 -10.19
N SER A 129 -10.34 -15.60 -10.90
CA SER A 129 -9.97 -15.17 -12.25
C SER A 129 -8.73 -14.28 -12.23
N VAL A 130 -8.63 -13.36 -11.27
CA VAL A 130 -7.44 -12.52 -11.07
C VAL A 130 -6.23 -13.39 -10.77
N SER A 131 -6.34 -14.31 -9.81
CA SER A 131 -5.22 -15.18 -9.43
C SER A 131 -4.79 -16.08 -10.60
N SER A 132 -5.74 -16.69 -11.30
CA SER A 132 -5.45 -17.51 -12.49
C SER A 132 -4.73 -16.72 -13.59
N THR A 133 -5.13 -15.46 -13.79
CA THR A 133 -4.47 -14.57 -14.76
C THR A 133 -3.02 -14.28 -14.34
N LEU A 134 -2.79 -13.98 -13.05
CA LEU A 134 -1.45 -13.74 -12.54
C LEU A 134 -0.54 -14.95 -12.74
N ILE A 135 -1.03 -16.16 -12.49
CA ILE A 135 -0.19 -17.38 -12.55
C ILE A 135 0.07 -17.84 -13.98
N ALA A 136 -0.83 -17.49 -14.89
CA ALA A 136 -0.61 -17.70 -16.31
C ALA A 136 0.56 -16.83 -16.85
N GLU A 137 0.96 -15.78 -16.13
CA GLU A 137 2.10 -14.94 -16.51
C GLU A 137 3.43 -15.71 -16.38
N PRO A 138 4.20 -15.86 -17.47
CA PRO A 138 5.43 -16.63 -17.45
C PRO A 138 6.44 -16.14 -16.41
N GLY A 139 6.81 -17.04 -15.49
CA GLY A 139 7.86 -16.79 -14.49
C GLY A 139 7.39 -16.05 -13.24
N ILE A 140 6.11 -15.65 -13.13
CA ILE A 140 5.55 -14.91 -11.99
C ILE A 140 5.89 -15.52 -10.64
N LEU A 141 5.89 -16.85 -10.53
CA LEU A 141 6.18 -17.57 -9.29
C LEU A 141 7.61 -17.34 -8.79
N GLY A 142 8.54 -17.09 -9.71
CA GLY A 142 9.95 -16.78 -9.43
C GLY A 142 10.29 -15.30 -9.51
N TRP A 143 9.30 -14.40 -9.65
CA TRP A 143 9.58 -12.97 -9.65
C TRP A 143 10.04 -12.54 -8.24
N PRO A 144 11.11 -11.73 -8.16
CA PRO A 144 11.56 -11.18 -6.90
C PRO A 144 10.57 -10.12 -6.40
N ILE A 145 10.13 -10.27 -5.16
CA ILE A 145 9.29 -9.32 -4.44
C ILE A 145 10.12 -8.76 -3.30
N ARG A 146 10.26 -7.44 -3.25
CA ARG A 146 11.02 -6.77 -2.21
C ARG A 146 10.35 -6.96 -0.85
N VAL A 147 11.17 -7.21 0.16
CA VAL A 147 10.77 -7.31 1.56
C VAL A 147 11.47 -6.20 2.35
N ILE A 148 10.68 -5.40 3.08
CA ILE A 148 11.21 -4.33 3.92
C ILE A 148 11.23 -4.82 5.36
N LEU A 149 12.42 -5.13 5.85
CA LEU A 149 12.62 -5.54 7.26
C LEU A 149 12.65 -4.33 8.20
N ARG A 150 13.17 -3.20 7.71
CA ARG A 150 13.35 -1.97 8.48
C ARG A 150 13.23 -0.75 7.57
N ASP A 151 12.92 0.39 8.16
CA ASP A 151 12.91 1.67 7.46
C ASP A 151 14.31 2.00 6.91
N THR A 152 14.36 2.38 5.63
CA THR A 152 15.59 2.83 4.94
C THR A 152 16.33 3.94 5.70
N ALA A 153 15.61 4.83 6.39
CA ALA A 153 16.22 5.89 7.20
C ALA A 153 17.08 5.33 8.34
N ALA A 154 16.70 4.18 8.90
CA ALA A 154 17.46 3.52 9.96
C ALA A 154 18.77 2.92 9.46
N TYR A 155 18.83 2.49 8.19
CA TYR A 155 20.09 2.06 7.59
C TYR A 155 20.98 3.23 7.20
N ARG A 156 20.39 4.30 6.67
CA ARG A 156 21.13 5.53 6.33
C ARG A 156 21.84 6.10 7.56
N SER A 157 21.19 6.11 8.73
CA SER A 157 21.85 6.58 9.95
C SER A 157 23.07 5.75 10.34
N VAL A 158 23.09 4.43 10.05
CA VAL A 158 24.28 3.57 10.25
C VAL A 158 25.37 3.86 9.23
N LEU A 159 25.00 4.05 7.96
CA LEU A 159 25.98 4.36 6.91
C LEU A 159 26.63 5.73 7.10
N ASP A 160 25.86 6.70 7.59
CA ASP A 160 26.31 8.08 7.83
C ASP A 160 27.05 8.24 9.17
N SER A 161 26.90 7.28 10.10
CA SER A 161 27.49 7.35 11.45
C SER A 161 28.61 6.32 11.65
N VAL A 162 29.62 6.67 12.45
CA VAL A 162 30.67 5.71 12.87
C VAL A 162 30.17 4.76 13.97
N ILE A 163 29.03 5.07 14.61
CA ILE A 163 28.47 4.33 15.76
C ILE A 163 27.06 3.83 15.43
N LEU A 164 26.79 2.57 15.75
CA LEU A 164 25.45 1.98 15.67
C LEU A 164 24.49 2.69 16.64
N PRO A 165 23.39 3.30 16.17
CA PRO A 165 22.40 3.91 17.03
C PRO A 165 21.74 2.87 17.96
N ASP A 166 21.59 3.21 19.25
CA ASP A 166 20.87 2.38 20.22
C ASP A 166 19.40 2.10 19.81
N THR A 167 18.85 2.88 18.88
CA THR A 167 17.50 2.75 18.34
C THR A 167 17.31 1.54 17.42
N LEU A 168 18.38 0.85 17.02
CA LEU A 168 18.31 -0.35 16.18
C LEU A 168 18.06 -1.61 17.01
N ARG A 169 16.99 -1.62 17.82
CA ARG A 169 16.50 -2.86 18.46
C ARG A 169 15.33 -3.44 17.64
N PRO A 170 15.29 -4.75 17.38
CA PRO A 170 16.38 -5.72 17.57
C PRO A 170 17.62 -5.34 16.74
N GLY A 171 18.79 -5.82 17.15
CA GLY A 171 20.07 -5.53 16.49
C GLY A 171 20.08 -5.89 15.00
N LEU A 172 21.14 -5.50 14.30
CA LEU A 172 21.27 -5.84 12.88
C LEU A 172 21.51 -7.34 12.70
N LEU A 173 20.80 -7.93 11.73
CA LEU A 173 21.03 -9.27 11.24
C LEU A 173 22.43 -9.37 10.61
N PRO A 174 23.05 -10.57 10.58
CA PRO A 174 24.29 -10.79 9.86
C PRO A 174 24.25 -10.36 8.39
N SER A 175 23.12 -10.56 7.72
CA SER A 175 22.89 -10.12 6.34
C SER A 175 22.78 -8.59 6.20
N GLU A 176 22.15 -7.89 7.16
CA GLU A 176 22.13 -6.42 7.20
C GLU A 176 23.56 -5.89 7.40
N MET A 177 24.32 -6.44 8.36
CA MET A 177 25.71 -6.05 8.62
C MET A 177 26.62 -6.27 7.42
N SER A 178 26.47 -7.41 6.73
CA SER A 178 27.26 -7.71 5.53
C SER A 178 27.00 -6.67 4.43
N GLN A 179 25.74 -6.31 4.17
CA GLN A 179 25.36 -5.30 3.18
C GLN A 179 25.88 -3.90 3.56
N LEU A 180 25.67 -3.49 4.82
CA LEU A 180 26.15 -2.21 5.33
C LEU A 180 27.67 -2.08 5.27
N SER A 181 28.42 -3.17 5.51
CA SER A 181 29.89 -3.16 5.41
C SER A 181 30.41 -2.89 3.98
N ARG A 182 29.56 -3.05 2.96
CA ARG A 182 29.85 -2.68 1.57
C ARG A 182 29.44 -1.25 1.22
N GLY A 183 28.78 -0.55 2.13
CA GLY A 183 28.16 0.75 1.86
C GLY A 183 26.76 0.66 1.23
N ASP A 184 26.15 -0.53 1.19
CA ASP A 184 24.82 -0.73 0.62
C ASP A 184 23.73 -0.48 1.68
N VAL A 185 22.57 0.01 1.23
CA VAL A 185 21.33 -0.09 2.02
C VAL A 185 20.85 -1.54 1.92
N PRO A 186 20.66 -2.27 3.05
CA PRO A 186 20.18 -3.64 3.02
C PRO A 186 18.91 -3.81 2.19
N TYR A 187 18.96 -4.78 1.28
CA TYR A 187 17.89 -5.11 0.35
C TYR A 187 17.57 -6.59 0.47
N PHE A 188 16.30 -6.88 0.76
CA PHE A 188 15.79 -8.23 0.90
C PHE A 188 14.69 -8.46 -0.12
N PHE A 189 14.58 -9.70 -0.59
CA PHE A 189 13.52 -10.12 -1.48
C PHE A 189 13.12 -11.55 -1.20
N ARG A 190 12.02 -11.97 -1.79
CA ARG A 190 11.57 -13.36 -1.85
C ARG A 190 11.04 -13.64 -3.25
N GLU A 191 10.87 -14.90 -3.59
CA GLU A 191 10.12 -15.27 -4.79
C GLU A 191 8.62 -15.22 -4.49
N ALA A 192 7.77 -14.92 -5.49
CA ALA A 192 6.33 -14.78 -5.27
C ALA A 192 5.68 -16.03 -4.65
N ALA A 193 6.18 -17.22 -5.01
CA ALA A 193 5.73 -18.51 -4.51
C ALA A 193 6.45 -19.00 -3.24
N SER A 194 7.35 -18.20 -2.66
CA SER A 194 8.14 -18.58 -1.48
C SER A 194 8.05 -17.52 -0.37
N LEU A 195 8.05 -17.97 0.88
CA LEU A 195 8.28 -17.11 2.05
C LEU A 195 9.74 -16.99 2.43
N GLU A 196 10.62 -17.79 1.81
CA GLU A 196 12.06 -17.70 2.06
C GLU A 196 12.58 -16.35 1.59
N GLN A 197 13.05 -15.57 2.55
CA GLN A 197 13.71 -14.30 2.28
C GLN A 197 15.15 -14.53 1.89
N ARG A 198 15.62 -13.72 0.97
CA ARG A 198 16.93 -13.80 0.36
C ARG A 198 17.51 -12.38 0.26
N TRP A 199 18.83 -12.31 0.14
CA TRP A 199 19.56 -11.08 -0.10
C TRP A 199 20.74 -11.37 -1.04
N LEU A 200 21.28 -10.34 -1.70
CA LEU A 200 22.39 -10.50 -2.65
C LEU A 200 23.74 -10.51 -1.91
N GLU A 201 24.42 -11.67 -1.91
CA GLU A 201 25.70 -11.83 -1.19
C GLU A 201 26.84 -10.99 -1.77
N LYS A 202 26.76 -10.69 -3.07
CA LYS A 202 27.76 -9.95 -3.82
C LYS A 202 27.07 -8.90 -4.68
N ASN A 203 27.83 -7.89 -5.12
CA ASN A 203 27.42 -6.94 -6.15
C ASN A 203 27.31 -7.67 -7.50
N SER A 204 26.32 -8.54 -7.63
CA SER A 204 25.97 -9.25 -8.84
C SER A 204 24.83 -8.50 -9.50
N ARG A 205 24.97 -8.16 -10.78
CA ARG A 205 23.83 -7.73 -11.61
C ARG A 205 22.91 -8.90 -11.97
N ASP A 206 23.35 -10.12 -11.68
CA ASP A 206 22.59 -11.33 -11.89
C ASP A 206 21.90 -11.73 -10.57
N TRP A 207 20.58 -11.59 -10.53
CA TRP A 207 19.71 -11.96 -9.41
C TRP A 207 19.71 -13.47 -9.17
N THR A 208 20.18 -14.26 -10.14
CA THR A 208 20.41 -15.71 -10.01
C THR A 208 21.72 -16.05 -9.29
N GLY A 209 22.52 -15.03 -8.95
CA GLY A 209 23.76 -15.18 -8.19
C GLY A 209 23.53 -15.69 -6.76
N ALA A 210 24.64 -15.92 -6.05
CA ALA A 210 24.63 -16.40 -4.67
C ALA A 210 23.75 -15.50 -3.78
N SER A 211 22.61 -16.03 -3.38
CA SER A 211 21.70 -15.43 -2.42
C SER A 211 21.56 -16.37 -1.23
N ALA A 212 21.73 -15.85 -0.02
CA ALA A 212 21.59 -16.63 1.20
C ALA A 212 20.18 -16.47 1.78
N PRO A 213 19.62 -17.53 2.41
CA PRO A 213 18.42 -17.40 3.22
C PRO A 213 18.66 -16.38 4.34
N VAL A 214 17.65 -15.57 4.61
CA VAL A 214 17.56 -14.83 5.87
C VAL A 214 16.85 -15.74 6.86
N SER A 215 17.42 -15.93 8.05
CA SER A 215 16.77 -16.67 9.14
C SER A 215 16.46 -15.74 10.31
N PRO A 216 15.62 -14.71 10.13
CA PRO A 216 15.24 -13.83 11.23
C PRO A 216 14.26 -14.57 12.14
N ASP A 217 14.30 -14.28 13.45
CA ASP A 217 13.21 -14.66 14.34
C ASP A 217 11.96 -13.84 13.94
N PRO A 218 10.85 -14.46 13.52
CA PRO A 218 9.64 -13.71 13.15
C PRO A 218 9.11 -12.81 14.27
N SER A 219 9.35 -13.17 15.54
CA SER A 219 8.95 -12.36 16.70
C SER A 219 9.74 -11.05 16.82
N GLU A 220 10.93 -10.99 16.22
CA GLU A 220 11.78 -9.80 16.20
C GLU A 220 11.44 -8.87 15.02
N PHE A 221 10.80 -9.39 13.97
CA PHE A 221 10.49 -8.65 12.74
C PHE A 221 9.01 -8.82 12.34
N PRO A 222 8.10 -8.03 12.93
CA PRO A 222 6.66 -8.11 12.64
C PRO A 222 6.29 -7.93 11.16
N ALA A 223 7.16 -7.28 10.36
CA ALA A 223 6.99 -7.16 8.92
C ALA A 223 6.88 -8.52 8.20
N LEU A 224 7.40 -9.59 8.81
CA LEU A 224 7.41 -10.94 8.26
C LEU A 224 6.13 -11.73 8.53
N GLU A 225 5.36 -11.32 9.55
CA GLU A 225 4.05 -11.90 9.82
C GLU A 225 2.99 -11.51 8.77
N ILE A 226 3.33 -10.53 7.92
CA ILE A 226 2.43 -9.85 7.00
C ILE A 226 2.76 -10.25 5.56
N ILE A 227 3.31 -11.43 5.29
CA ILE A 227 3.65 -11.86 3.92
C ILE A 227 2.71 -12.98 3.47
N ARG A 228 2.18 -12.86 2.24
CA ARG A 228 1.37 -13.90 1.58
C ARG A 228 2.19 -14.68 0.57
N GLU A 229 1.97 -15.99 0.55
CA GLU A 229 2.36 -16.83 -0.57
C GLU A 229 1.32 -16.74 -1.68
N LEU A 230 1.79 -16.69 -2.92
CA LEU A 230 0.97 -17.12 -4.05
C LEU A 230 1.03 -18.65 -4.04
N GLY A 231 -0.03 -19.30 -3.56
CA GLY A 231 -0.06 -20.75 -3.40
C GLY A 231 0.23 -21.48 -4.72
N ALA A 232 0.78 -22.69 -4.63
CA ALA A 232 1.01 -23.53 -5.82
C ALA A 232 -0.30 -23.92 -6.54
N ASP A 233 -1.43 -23.90 -5.82
CA ASP A 233 -2.78 -24.06 -6.38
C ASP A 233 -3.31 -22.77 -7.03
N GLY A 234 -2.52 -21.71 -6.94
CA GLY A 234 -2.78 -20.46 -7.56
C GLY A 234 -3.71 -19.53 -6.83
N ARG A 235 -3.84 -19.67 -5.51
CA ARG A 235 -4.70 -18.81 -4.72
C ARG A 235 -3.86 -17.83 -3.91
N ILE A 236 -4.30 -16.57 -3.90
CA ILE A 236 -3.82 -15.58 -2.94
C ILE A 236 -4.59 -15.85 -1.64
N ALA A 237 -3.92 -16.25 -0.56
CA ALA A 237 -4.60 -16.54 0.70
C ALA A 237 -4.92 -15.24 1.47
N TRP A 238 -6.18 -14.82 1.46
CA TRP A 238 -6.64 -13.61 2.14
C TRP A 238 -7.10 -13.86 3.57
N ARG A 239 -6.20 -13.77 4.55
CA ARG A 239 -6.59 -13.99 5.95
C ARG A 239 -7.41 -12.83 6.53
N HIS A 240 -7.18 -11.61 6.03
CA HIS A 240 -7.74 -10.39 6.61
C HIS A 240 -8.69 -9.63 5.69
N ARG A 241 -9.28 -10.30 4.68
CA ARG A 241 -10.20 -9.67 3.71
C ARG A 241 -11.33 -8.88 4.38
N GLU A 242 -12.06 -9.51 5.30
CA GLU A 242 -13.21 -8.87 5.95
C GLU A 242 -12.78 -7.71 6.83
N THR A 243 -11.63 -7.85 7.50
CA THR A 243 -11.01 -6.78 8.28
C THR A 243 -10.59 -5.61 7.40
N LEU A 244 -9.89 -5.86 6.28
CA LEU A 244 -9.55 -4.83 5.32
C LEU A 244 -10.81 -4.12 4.82
N LEU A 245 -11.83 -4.87 4.38
CA LEU A 245 -13.06 -4.27 3.88
C LEU A 245 -13.77 -3.43 4.96
N GLY A 246 -13.97 -3.95 6.17
CA GLY A 246 -14.70 -3.24 7.23
C GLY A 246 -13.86 -2.19 7.95
N ALA A 247 -12.81 -2.63 8.63
CA ALA A 247 -11.94 -1.75 9.41
C ALA A 247 -11.14 -0.80 8.51
N GLY A 248 -10.75 -1.22 7.30
CA GLY A 248 -10.12 -0.33 6.32
C GLY A 248 -11.08 0.74 5.81
N THR A 249 -12.35 0.42 5.55
CA THR A 249 -13.38 1.42 5.22
C THR A 249 -13.50 2.47 6.34
N LEU A 250 -13.57 2.03 7.60
CA LEU A 250 -13.64 2.95 8.74
C LEU A 250 -12.36 3.76 8.94
N GLN A 251 -11.19 3.18 8.69
CA GLN A 251 -9.91 3.90 8.75
C GLN A 251 -9.88 5.02 7.71
N ILE A 252 -10.28 4.73 6.46
CA ILE A 252 -10.35 5.74 5.38
C ILE A 252 -11.36 6.82 5.75
N ALA A 253 -12.55 6.44 6.22
CA ALA A 253 -13.59 7.40 6.61
C ALA A 253 -13.10 8.33 7.73
N ARG A 254 -12.45 7.79 8.77
CA ARG A 254 -11.91 8.58 9.89
C ARG A 254 -10.80 9.53 9.44
N MET A 255 -9.86 9.04 8.63
CA MET A 255 -8.76 9.86 8.14
C MET A 255 -9.23 10.99 7.23
N LEU A 256 -10.17 10.73 6.33
CA LEU A 256 -10.61 11.70 5.32
C LEU A 256 -11.67 12.69 5.84
N SER A 257 -12.54 12.25 6.75
CA SER A 257 -13.53 13.16 7.37
C SER A 257 -12.87 14.16 8.32
N GLY A 258 -11.67 13.85 8.82
CA GLY A 258 -10.96 14.69 9.79
C GLY A 258 -11.82 14.89 11.03
N VAL A 259 -12.17 16.15 11.31
CA VAL A 259 -13.07 16.51 12.42
C VAL A 259 -14.50 16.91 12.02
N GLY A 260 -14.79 16.93 10.72
CA GLY A 260 -16.06 17.43 10.19
C GLY A 260 -17.25 16.54 10.58
N ARG A 261 -18.40 17.17 10.88
CA ARG A 261 -19.70 16.49 11.00
C ARG A 261 -20.41 16.54 9.67
N GLY A 262 -21.22 15.53 9.37
CA GLY A 262 -22.08 15.57 8.20
C GLY A 262 -22.53 14.22 7.72
N GLU A 263 -23.47 14.25 6.78
CA GLU A 263 -23.95 13.07 6.08
C GLU A 263 -23.80 13.29 4.57
N ALA A 264 -23.40 12.23 3.88
CA ALA A 264 -23.32 12.26 2.42
C ALA A 264 -23.54 10.86 1.85
N SER A 265 -23.94 10.82 0.59
CA SER A 265 -24.01 9.58 -0.17
C SER A 265 -23.44 9.77 -1.57
N TYR A 266 -22.84 8.71 -2.10
CA TYR A 266 -22.31 8.68 -3.45
C TYR A 266 -22.44 7.26 -4.02
N ALA A 267 -23.24 7.11 -5.08
CA ALA A 267 -23.40 5.87 -5.85
C ALA A 267 -23.52 4.61 -4.97
N GLY A 268 -24.39 4.64 -3.96
CA GLY A 268 -24.67 3.52 -3.06
C GLY A 268 -23.78 3.42 -1.82
N ALA A 269 -22.73 4.24 -1.68
CA ALA A 269 -22.06 4.48 -0.40
C ALA A 269 -22.81 5.57 0.38
N SER A 270 -23.00 5.39 1.67
CA SER A 270 -23.41 6.46 2.58
C SER A 270 -22.41 6.60 3.73
N LEU A 271 -22.19 7.83 4.15
CA LEU A 271 -21.33 8.21 5.27
C LEU A 271 -22.14 9.09 6.23
N SER A 272 -22.07 8.80 7.53
CA SER A 272 -22.57 9.66 8.59
C SER A 272 -21.47 9.85 9.63
N VAL A 273 -21.11 11.11 9.90
CA VAL A 273 -20.10 11.49 10.87
C VAL A 273 -20.72 12.41 11.92
N THR A 274 -20.69 11.93 13.16
CA THR A 274 -21.16 12.66 14.35
C THR A 274 -19.99 12.94 15.30
N ASP A 275 -20.27 13.49 16.47
CA ASP A 275 -19.26 13.64 17.53
C ASP A 275 -18.84 12.30 18.12
N GLN A 276 -19.76 11.34 18.16
CA GLN A 276 -19.56 10.07 18.86
C GLN A 276 -19.16 8.96 17.91
N HIS A 277 -19.64 9.00 16.67
CA HIS A 277 -19.58 7.87 15.76
C HIS A 277 -19.28 8.28 14.32
N ILE A 278 -18.60 7.37 13.62
CA ILE A 278 -18.50 7.32 12.17
C ILE A 278 -19.23 6.06 11.72
N ALA A 279 -20.16 6.19 10.78
CA ALA A 279 -20.88 5.09 10.18
C ALA A 279 -20.77 5.14 8.66
N VAL A 280 -20.51 3.99 8.05
CA VAL A 280 -20.47 3.80 6.60
C VAL A 280 -21.39 2.65 6.24
N SER A 281 -22.13 2.82 5.15
CA SER A 281 -22.97 1.76 4.59
C SER A 281 -22.87 1.68 3.08
N TRP A 282 -23.13 0.49 2.54
CA TRP A 282 -22.95 0.20 1.12
C TRP A 282 -24.01 -0.77 0.57
N GLY A 283 -24.46 -0.47 -0.65
CA GLY A 283 -25.37 -1.29 -1.46
C GLY A 283 -26.84 -0.85 -1.35
N GLU A 284 -27.68 -1.33 -2.29
CA GLU A 284 -29.10 -0.95 -2.42
C GLU A 284 -29.90 -1.17 -1.12
N ASP A 285 -29.65 -2.26 -0.40
CA ASP A 285 -30.30 -2.56 0.89
C ASP A 285 -29.41 -2.22 2.10
N GLN A 286 -28.30 -1.51 1.89
CA GLN A 286 -27.31 -1.23 2.92
C GLN A 286 -26.80 -2.52 3.58
N ARG A 287 -26.59 -3.57 2.77
CA ARG A 287 -26.21 -4.92 3.24
C ARG A 287 -24.88 -4.92 3.98
N HIS A 288 -24.03 -3.94 3.69
CA HIS A 288 -22.81 -3.72 4.43
C HIS A 288 -22.96 -2.45 5.25
N ARG A 289 -22.74 -2.57 6.57
CA ARG A 289 -22.74 -1.46 7.51
C ARG A 289 -21.56 -1.62 8.46
N TRP A 290 -20.83 -0.55 8.64
CA TRP A 290 -19.69 -0.49 9.55
C TRP A 290 -19.81 0.78 10.38
N ALA A 291 -19.50 0.70 11.66
CA ALA A 291 -19.47 1.86 12.53
C ALA A 291 -18.34 1.73 13.56
N CYS A 292 -17.76 2.86 13.96
CA CYS A 292 -16.84 2.95 15.08
C CYS A 292 -17.11 4.20 15.92
N ALA A 293 -16.61 4.18 17.15
CA ALA A 293 -16.43 5.40 17.92
C ALA A 293 -15.37 6.29 17.26
N ARG A 294 -15.56 7.60 17.36
CA ARG A 294 -14.67 8.57 16.73
C ARG A 294 -13.33 8.73 17.43
#